data_AF-A0A8J7TYP3-F1
#
_entry.id   AF-A0A8J7TYP3-F1
#
_cell.length_a   1.000
_cell.length_b   1.000
_cell.length_c   1.000
_cell.angle_alpha   90.00
_cell.angle_beta   90.00
_cell.angle_gamma   90.00
#
_symmetry.space_group_name_H-M   'P 1'
#
loop_
_entity.id
_entity.type
_entity.pdbx_description
1 polymer ?
#
loop_
_entity_poly.entity_id
_entity_poly.type
_entity_poly.pdbx_seq_one_letter_code
_entity_poly.pdbx_strand_id
1 'polypeptide(L)'
;MSSAPVPVRVVPSDRARQVVIISHSAFFYWWPLWAVGFLMAVITYATGHQVAFVPPGTQVERQVVVEGLDGPRDVLVTPAGTRLPVVAEPDGSGLPRLTMTPSNNPGIIWAFTLCALLVITHIELRGVWSLIAMLGVGLVCVLLAVFGLWDMFFAAFRVLDVHISAAGYLGISFFLLFLWLVTFFLYDRREYMIFSRGQLRVRLAVGVGEMVFDTRGMVVEKKRDALFRHWMLGFGSGDLVVNTAGTNTRQFQMPNVLRIDHRLALIHTMLQEREVVKGV
;
A
#
# COMPACT_ATOMS: atom_id res chain seq x y z
N MET A 1 -19.91 17.88 33.72
CA MET A 1 -18.74 17.01 33.96
C MET A 1 -17.57 17.58 33.18
N SER A 2 -16.60 18.16 33.89
CA SER A 2 -15.46 18.89 33.33
C SER A 2 -14.38 17.90 32.87
N SER A 3 -14.05 17.88 31.57
CA SER A 3 -12.97 17.05 31.03
C SER A 3 -11.63 17.71 31.37
N ALA A 4 -10.92 17.15 32.36
CA ALA A 4 -9.58 17.58 32.71
C ALA A 4 -8.62 17.38 31.52
N PRO A 5 -7.72 18.34 31.21
CA PRO A 5 -6.72 18.19 30.18
C PRO A 5 -5.73 17.08 30.56
N VAL A 6 -5.45 16.18 29.60
CA VAL A 6 -4.49 15.09 29.77
C VAL A 6 -3.09 15.69 29.98
N PRO A 7 -2.37 15.35 31.07
CA PRO A 7 -1.04 15.90 31.33
C PRO A 7 -0.04 15.43 30.26
N VAL A 8 0.54 16.39 29.54
CA VAL A 8 1.59 16.13 28.55
C VAL A 8 2.88 15.78 29.29
N ARG A 9 3.38 14.55 29.09
CA ARG A 9 4.64 14.09 29.68
C ARG A 9 5.82 14.78 28.99
N VAL A 10 6.47 15.71 29.68
CA VAL A 10 7.69 16.38 29.22
C VAL A 10 8.86 15.39 29.29
N VAL A 11 9.51 15.12 28.15
CA VAL A 11 10.69 14.25 28.06
C VAL A 11 11.95 15.07 28.41
N PRO A 12 12.85 14.58 29.27
CA PRO A 12 14.08 15.28 29.63
C PRO A 12 15.01 15.53 28.44
N SER A 13 15.71 16.65 28.52
CA SER A 13 16.36 17.36 27.43
C SER A 13 17.79 16.87 27.10
N ASP A 14 17.91 15.96 26.15
CA ASP A 14 19.05 15.94 25.22
C ASP A 14 18.60 16.68 23.95
N ARG A 15 18.49 18.01 24.06
CA ARG A 15 17.55 18.83 23.27
C ARG A 15 17.87 18.75 21.78
N ALA A 16 17.04 18.02 21.02
CA ALA A 16 16.98 18.15 19.57
C ALA A 16 16.91 19.66 19.22
N ARG A 17 17.97 20.21 18.61
CA ARG A 17 18.01 21.65 18.25
C ARG A 17 16.99 21.99 17.18
N GLN A 18 16.59 20.98 16.40
CA GLN A 18 15.71 21.11 15.25
C GLN A 18 14.85 19.85 15.10
N VAL A 19 13.60 20.00 14.67
CA VAL A 19 12.71 18.90 14.27
C VAL A 19 12.47 19.01 12.77
N VAL A 20 12.89 17.98 12.03
CA VAL A 20 12.60 17.86 10.60
C VAL A 20 11.32 17.07 10.41
N ILE A 21 10.39 17.66 9.67
CA ILE A 21 9.12 17.07 9.26
C ILE A 21 9.19 16.83 7.77
N ILE A 22 8.87 15.61 7.36
CA ILE A 22 8.86 15.19 5.96
C ILE A 22 7.44 14.75 5.64
N SER A 23 6.89 15.32 4.57
CA SER A 23 5.60 14.93 3.99
C SER A 23 5.82 13.70 3.10
N HIS A 24 4.90 12.74 3.13
CA HIS A 24 4.95 11.58 2.23
C HIS A 24 3.76 11.61 1.27
N SER A 25 4.00 11.20 0.04
CA SER A 25 2.94 11.07 -0.96
C SER A 25 1.97 9.92 -0.62
N ALA A 26 0.82 9.87 -1.29
CA ALA A 26 -0.14 8.77 -1.14
C ALA A 26 0.45 7.41 -1.56
N PHE A 27 1.50 7.42 -2.37
CA PHE A 27 2.22 6.21 -2.79
C PHE A 27 2.88 5.47 -1.61
N PHE A 28 3.11 6.16 -0.49
CA PHE A 28 3.57 5.55 0.76
C PHE A 28 2.70 4.35 1.18
N TYR A 29 1.38 4.42 0.95
CA TYR A 29 0.43 3.37 1.33
C TYR A 29 0.39 2.18 0.38
N TRP A 30 1.13 2.20 -0.73
CA TRP A 30 1.07 1.16 -1.78
C TRP A 30 1.86 -0.11 -1.43
N TRP A 31 2.49 -0.13 -0.27
CA TRP A 31 3.34 -1.25 0.12
C TRP A 31 2.64 -2.63 0.21
N PRO A 32 1.37 -2.76 0.63
CA PRO A 32 0.72 -4.07 0.70
C PRO A 32 0.60 -4.73 -0.67
N LEU A 33 0.48 -3.96 -1.74
CA LEU A 33 0.29 -4.49 -3.08
C LEU A 33 1.52 -5.28 -3.55
N TRP A 34 2.72 -4.72 -3.39
CA TRP A 34 3.96 -5.44 -3.73
C TRP A 34 4.23 -6.57 -2.72
N ALA A 35 3.89 -6.39 -1.45
CA ALA A 35 4.13 -7.41 -0.42
C ALA A 35 3.26 -8.66 -0.64
N VAL A 36 1.96 -8.46 -0.92
CA VAL A 36 1.04 -9.55 -1.28
C VAL A 36 1.47 -10.20 -2.59
N GLY A 37 1.93 -9.43 -3.58
CA GLY A 37 2.46 -9.99 -4.82
C GLY A 37 3.67 -10.90 -4.60
N PHE A 38 4.64 -10.52 -3.76
CA PHE A 38 5.74 -11.41 -3.38
C PHE A 38 5.25 -12.66 -2.65
N LEU A 39 4.29 -12.53 -1.74
CA LEU A 39 3.70 -13.67 -1.05
C LEU A 39 3.03 -14.64 -2.03
N MET A 40 2.24 -14.14 -2.98
CA MET A 40 1.59 -14.96 -4.00
C MET A 40 2.61 -15.62 -4.93
N ALA A 41 3.71 -14.94 -5.25
CA ALA A 41 4.82 -15.54 -5.99
C ALA A 41 5.44 -16.72 -5.22
N VAL A 42 5.76 -16.54 -3.93
CA VAL A 42 6.33 -17.60 -3.08
C VAL A 42 5.39 -18.80 -3.00
N ILE A 43 4.09 -18.57 -2.77
CA ILE A 43 3.09 -19.64 -2.74
C ILE A 43 3.03 -20.36 -4.08
N THR A 44 3.05 -19.63 -5.19
CA THR A 44 3.00 -20.21 -6.54
C THR A 44 4.26 -21.00 -6.88
N TYR A 45 5.44 -20.58 -6.42
CA TYR A 45 6.66 -21.39 -6.57
C TYR A 45 6.62 -22.63 -5.70
N ALA A 46 6.09 -22.53 -4.46
CA ALA A 46 6.00 -23.64 -3.54
C ALA A 46 5.03 -24.74 -4.01
N THR A 47 4.00 -24.41 -4.80
CA THR A 47 3.09 -25.42 -5.36
C THR A 47 3.72 -26.23 -6.49
N GLY A 48 4.76 -25.73 -7.17
CA GLY A 48 5.53 -26.49 -8.16
C GLY A 48 4.78 -26.88 -9.44
N HIS A 49 3.57 -26.37 -9.67
CA HIS A 49 2.78 -26.70 -10.86
C HIS A 49 3.27 -25.89 -12.06
N GLN A 50 3.33 -26.55 -13.22
CA GLN A 50 3.81 -25.97 -14.47
C GLN A 50 2.69 -25.97 -15.51
N VAL A 51 2.68 -24.94 -16.37
CA VAL A 51 1.70 -24.78 -17.43
C VAL A 51 2.37 -24.90 -18.79
N ALA A 52 1.75 -25.67 -19.67
CA ALA A 52 2.11 -25.79 -21.08
C ALA A 52 1.00 -25.17 -21.94
N PHE A 53 1.38 -24.45 -22.98
CA PHE A 53 0.43 -23.97 -23.98
C PHE A 53 0.15 -25.10 -24.97
N VAL A 54 -1.12 -25.44 -25.14
CA VAL A 54 -1.56 -26.51 -26.04
C VAL A 54 -2.42 -25.95 -27.17
N PRO A 55 -2.35 -26.52 -28.39
CA PRO A 55 -3.26 -26.15 -29.46
C PRO A 55 -4.74 -26.38 -29.08
N PRO A 56 -5.68 -25.59 -29.64
CA PRO A 56 -7.09 -25.82 -29.42
C PRO A 56 -7.50 -27.22 -29.89
N GLY A 57 -8.40 -27.87 -29.15
CA GLY A 57 -8.84 -29.23 -29.43
C GLY A 57 -7.93 -30.34 -28.88
N THR A 58 -6.88 -30.00 -28.13
CA THR A 58 -6.08 -30.98 -27.38
C THR A 58 -6.92 -31.64 -26.29
N GLN A 59 -6.89 -32.97 -26.21
CA GLN A 59 -7.62 -33.75 -25.21
C GLN A 59 -6.68 -34.34 -24.16
N VAL A 60 -7.18 -34.50 -22.94
CA VAL A 60 -6.46 -35.17 -21.85
C VAL A 60 -6.97 -36.60 -21.78
N GLU A 61 -6.15 -37.57 -22.16
CA GLU A 61 -6.44 -38.98 -21.96
C GLU A 61 -5.73 -39.48 -20.70
N ARG A 62 -6.45 -40.19 -19.84
CA ARG A 62 -5.94 -40.68 -18.55
C ARG A 62 -5.56 -42.14 -18.66
N GLN A 63 -4.52 -42.53 -17.92
CA GLN A 63 -4.05 -43.92 -17.81
C GLN A 63 -3.68 -44.59 -19.15
N VAL A 64 -3.12 -43.83 -20.09
CA VAL A 64 -2.63 -44.38 -21.36
C VAL A 64 -1.27 -45.04 -21.15
N VAL A 65 -1.10 -46.25 -21.70
CA VAL A 65 0.19 -46.93 -21.75
C VAL A 65 0.98 -46.35 -22.92
N VAL A 66 2.03 -45.60 -22.60
CA VAL A 66 2.93 -45.01 -23.61
C VAL A 66 4.11 -45.92 -23.82
N GLU A 67 4.36 -46.28 -25.08
CA GLU A 67 5.49 -47.11 -25.47
C GLU A 67 6.81 -46.49 -25.03
N GLY A 68 7.66 -47.28 -24.36
CA GLY A 68 8.99 -46.85 -23.93
C GLY A 68 9.09 -46.18 -22.55
N LEU A 69 7.98 -46.02 -21.80
CA LEU A 69 8.13 -45.81 -20.35
C LEU A 69 7.17 -46.63 -19.49
N ASP A 70 7.61 -46.91 -18.27
CA ASP A 70 6.90 -47.82 -17.37
C ASP A 70 5.61 -47.20 -16.81
N GLY A 71 4.53 -47.98 -16.87
CA GLY A 71 3.24 -47.69 -16.25
C GLY A 71 2.28 -46.79 -17.05
N PRO A 72 0.98 -46.80 -16.69
CA PRO A 72 -0.02 -45.91 -17.27
C PRO A 72 0.18 -44.47 -16.79
N ARG A 73 0.02 -43.49 -17.68
CA ARG A 73 0.16 -42.06 -17.37
C ARG A 73 -0.91 -41.22 -18.07
N ASP A 74 -1.10 -40.00 -17.60
CA ASP A 74 -1.97 -39.03 -18.25
C ASP A 74 -1.21 -38.36 -19.40
N VAL A 75 -1.84 -38.28 -20.59
CA VAL A 75 -1.21 -37.78 -21.81
C VAL A 75 -2.08 -36.70 -22.47
N LEU A 76 -1.40 -35.77 -23.16
CA LEU A 76 -2.03 -34.74 -23.97
C LEU A 76 -2.04 -35.18 -25.44
N VAL A 77 -3.23 -35.38 -26.00
CA VAL A 77 -3.41 -35.80 -27.39
C VAL A 77 -3.75 -34.56 -28.23
N THR A 78 -2.81 -34.14 -29.07
CA THR A 78 -3.02 -33.01 -29.98
C THR A 78 -3.81 -33.43 -31.23
N PRO A 79 -4.57 -32.52 -31.86
CA PRO A 79 -5.23 -32.81 -33.14
C PRO A 79 -4.23 -33.27 -34.21
N ALA A 80 -4.68 -34.15 -35.11
CA ALA A 80 -3.85 -34.72 -36.16
C ALA A 80 -3.13 -33.63 -36.98
N GLY A 81 -1.83 -33.81 -37.22
CA GLY A 81 -1.00 -32.87 -37.96
C GLY A 81 -0.49 -31.66 -37.13
N THR A 82 -0.91 -31.54 -35.87
CA THR A 82 -0.47 -30.45 -34.98
C THR A 82 0.58 -30.96 -33.99
N ARG A 83 1.67 -30.20 -33.82
CA ARG A 83 2.71 -30.49 -32.82
C ARG A 83 2.57 -29.53 -31.66
N LEU A 84 2.93 -29.97 -30.46
CA LEU A 84 3.04 -29.08 -29.31
C LEU A 84 4.09 -28.00 -29.61
N PRO A 85 3.85 -26.73 -29.25
CA PRO A 85 4.83 -25.67 -29.38
C PRO A 85 6.01 -25.97 -28.45
N VAL A 86 7.07 -26.58 -28.99
CA VAL A 86 8.33 -26.76 -28.28
C VAL A 86 9.11 -25.46 -28.43
N VAL A 87 9.16 -24.67 -27.36
CA VAL A 87 10.16 -23.60 -27.28
C VAL A 87 11.50 -24.29 -27.10
N ALA A 88 12.34 -24.26 -28.12
CA ALA A 88 13.68 -24.84 -28.06
C ALA A 88 14.52 -24.05 -27.04
N GLU A 89 14.69 -24.64 -25.86
CA GLU A 89 15.55 -24.12 -24.79
C GLU A 89 17.03 -24.52 -25.05
N PRO A 90 18.00 -23.75 -24.53
CA PRO A 90 19.43 -24.06 -24.68
C PRO A 90 19.84 -25.44 -24.11
N ASP A 91 19.05 -26.00 -23.20
CA ASP A 91 19.28 -27.32 -22.60
C ASP A 91 18.57 -28.48 -23.35
N GLY A 92 17.79 -28.17 -24.39
CA GLY A 92 17.06 -29.16 -25.19
C GLY A 92 15.91 -29.86 -24.45
N SER A 93 15.65 -29.52 -23.18
CA SER A 93 14.54 -30.08 -22.42
C SER A 93 13.26 -29.33 -22.79
N GLY A 94 12.37 -29.96 -23.55
CA GLY A 94 11.05 -29.41 -23.88
C GLY A 94 10.09 -29.32 -22.69
N LEU A 95 10.61 -29.09 -21.48
CA LEU A 95 9.86 -29.07 -20.22
C LEU A 95 9.20 -27.70 -20.01
N PRO A 96 7.93 -27.66 -19.57
CA PRO A 96 7.24 -26.40 -19.29
C PRO A 96 7.87 -25.70 -18.08
N ARG A 97 8.38 -24.47 -18.23
CA ARG A 97 9.01 -23.71 -17.12
C ARG A 97 8.06 -22.71 -16.45
N LEU A 98 6.90 -22.44 -17.05
CA LEU A 98 5.95 -21.46 -16.53
C LEU A 98 5.27 -22.00 -15.27
N THR A 99 5.71 -21.54 -14.11
CA THR A 99 5.11 -21.94 -12.82
C THR A 99 3.84 -21.16 -12.53
N MET A 100 2.76 -21.88 -12.20
CA MET A 100 1.45 -21.30 -12.02
C MET A 100 0.54 -22.22 -11.20
N THR A 101 -0.24 -21.64 -10.28
CA THR A 101 -1.12 -22.41 -9.41
C THR A 101 -2.37 -22.86 -10.17
N PRO A 102 -2.86 -24.11 -9.99
CA PRO A 102 -4.09 -24.57 -10.64
C PRO A 102 -5.33 -23.75 -10.22
N SER A 103 -5.41 -23.36 -8.95
CA SER A 103 -6.47 -22.49 -8.45
C SER A 103 -6.23 -21.02 -8.83
N ASN A 104 -7.29 -20.31 -9.20
CA ASN A 104 -7.30 -18.86 -9.43
C ASN A 104 -7.23 -18.01 -8.14
N ASN A 105 -7.30 -18.63 -6.95
CA ASN A 105 -7.31 -17.93 -5.66
C ASN A 105 -6.17 -16.91 -5.49
N PRO A 106 -4.90 -17.22 -5.77
CA PRO A 106 -3.81 -16.25 -5.64
C PRO A 106 -3.99 -15.03 -6.55
N GLY A 107 -4.55 -15.22 -7.75
CA GLY A 107 -4.81 -14.15 -8.72
C GLY A 107 -5.91 -13.23 -8.23
N ILE A 108 -6.99 -13.82 -7.74
CA ILE A 108 -8.12 -13.09 -7.15
C ILE A 108 -7.68 -12.30 -5.92
N ILE A 109 -6.90 -12.90 -5.00
CA ILE A 109 -6.41 -12.21 -3.79
C ILE A 109 -5.56 -10.99 -4.15
N TRP A 110 -4.65 -11.14 -5.12
CA TRP A 110 -3.80 -10.05 -5.57
C TRP A 110 -4.62 -8.94 -6.26
N ALA A 111 -5.54 -9.29 -7.16
CA ALA A 111 -6.41 -8.34 -7.85
C ALA A 111 -7.33 -7.60 -6.87
N PHE A 112 -7.89 -8.30 -5.89
CA PHE A 112 -8.71 -7.70 -4.84
C PHE A 112 -7.88 -6.75 -3.97
N THR A 113 -6.64 -7.11 -3.65
CA THR A 113 -5.71 -6.23 -2.93
C THR A 113 -5.47 -4.93 -3.72
N LEU A 114 -5.23 -5.03 -5.03
CA LEU A 114 -5.08 -3.86 -5.91
C LEU A 114 -6.33 -2.96 -5.89
N CYS A 115 -7.52 -3.54 -6.10
CA CYS A 115 -8.77 -2.79 -6.10
C CYS A 115 -9.04 -2.12 -4.74
N ALA A 116 -8.88 -2.87 -3.65
CA ALA A 116 -9.04 -2.34 -2.29
C ALA A 116 -8.06 -1.19 -2.03
N LEU A 117 -6.80 -1.34 -2.46
CA LEU A 117 -5.79 -0.31 -2.33
C LEU A 117 -6.18 0.96 -3.09
N LEU A 118 -6.59 0.84 -4.36
CA LEU A 118 -7.04 1.98 -5.16
C LEU A 118 -8.20 2.72 -4.47
N VAL A 119 -9.21 1.97 -4.00
CA VAL A 119 -10.35 2.52 -3.27
C VAL A 119 -9.90 3.25 -2.00
N ILE A 120 -9.08 2.63 -1.16
CA ILE A 120 -8.62 3.22 0.11
C ILE A 120 -7.72 4.45 -0.14
N THR A 121 -6.95 4.45 -1.22
CA THR A 121 -6.06 5.59 -1.55
C THR A 121 -6.80 6.76 -2.18
N HIS A 122 -7.90 6.53 -2.90
CA HIS A 122 -8.65 7.58 -3.59
C HIS A 122 -9.89 8.07 -2.85
N ILE A 123 -10.54 7.21 -2.07
CA ILE A 123 -11.73 7.59 -1.30
C ILE A 123 -11.28 8.09 0.07
N GLU A 124 -11.22 9.41 0.22
CA GLU A 124 -11.05 10.05 1.51
C GLU A 124 -12.34 9.91 2.33
N LEU A 125 -12.53 8.77 2.98
CA LEU A 125 -13.62 8.57 3.95
C LEU A 125 -13.33 9.38 5.22
N ARG A 126 -13.74 10.67 5.22
CA ARG A 126 -13.56 11.58 6.36
C ARG A 126 -14.72 11.47 7.36
N GLY A 127 -14.39 11.35 8.65
CA GLY A 127 -15.36 11.49 9.75
C GLY A 127 -16.59 10.57 9.61
N VAL A 128 -17.78 11.15 9.67
CA VAL A 128 -19.07 10.42 9.64
C VAL A 128 -19.26 9.62 8.34
N TRP A 129 -18.64 10.03 7.23
CA TRP A 129 -18.71 9.27 5.96
C TRP A 129 -18.04 7.90 6.06
N SER A 130 -17.01 7.74 6.90
CA SER A 130 -16.43 6.42 7.16
C SER A 130 -17.40 5.49 7.91
N LEU A 131 -18.17 6.05 8.87
CA LEU A 131 -19.20 5.31 9.60
C LEU A 131 -20.36 4.93 8.68
N ILE A 132 -20.82 5.85 7.85
CA ILE A 132 -21.89 5.60 6.87
C ILE A 132 -21.42 4.57 5.84
N ALA A 133 -20.20 4.68 5.32
CA ALA A 133 -19.65 3.71 4.39
C ALA A 133 -19.52 2.32 5.02
N MET A 134 -19.05 2.23 6.27
CA MET A 134 -18.95 0.96 6.99
C MET A 134 -20.33 0.35 7.25
N LEU A 135 -21.31 1.13 7.71
CA LEU A 135 -22.69 0.69 7.90
C LEU A 135 -23.35 0.31 6.57
N GLY A 136 -23.04 1.04 5.50
CA GLY A 136 -23.52 0.77 4.14
C GLY A 136 -22.96 -0.53 3.59
N VAL A 137 -21.65 -0.76 3.70
CA VAL A 137 -21.01 -2.04 3.33
C VAL A 137 -21.57 -3.18 4.18
N GLY A 138 -21.74 -2.96 5.49
CA GLY A 138 -22.37 -3.94 6.37
C GLY A 138 -23.80 -4.29 5.96
N LEU A 139 -24.62 -3.27 5.66
CA LEU A 139 -25.99 -3.44 5.18
C LEU A 139 -26.01 -4.16 3.83
N VAL A 140 -25.15 -3.79 2.88
CA VAL A 140 -25.02 -4.46 1.59
C VAL A 140 -24.63 -5.93 1.80
N CYS A 141 -23.66 -6.23 2.66
CA CYS A 141 -23.28 -7.61 2.98
C CYS A 141 -24.45 -8.41 3.57
N VAL A 142 -25.25 -7.80 4.46
CA VAL A 142 -26.46 -8.43 5.02
C VAL A 142 -27.53 -8.65 3.96
N LEU A 143 -27.81 -7.66 3.11
CA LEU A 143 -28.76 -7.80 2.01
C LEU A 143 -28.32 -8.90 1.04
N LEU A 144 -27.04 -8.93 0.66
CA LEU A 144 -26.46 -9.99 -0.16
C LEU A 144 -26.60 -11.37 0.50
N ALA A 145 -26.48 -11.46 1.83
CA ALA A 145 -26.67 -12.69 2.58
C ALA A 145 -28.13 -13.15 2.59
N VAL A 146 -29.07 -12.24 2.87
CA VAL A 146 -30.50 -12.55 2.94
C VAL A 146 -31.04 -12.96 1.56
N PHE A 147 -30.61 -12.31 0.49
CA PHE A 147 -31.06 -12.63 -0.87
C PHE A 147 -30.29 -13.77 -1.54
N GLY A 148 -29.32 -14.40 -0.87
CA GLY A 148 -28.47 -15.45 -1.47
C GLY A 148 -27.65 -14.98 -2.67
N LEU A 149 -27.49 -13.66 -2.84
CA LEU A 149 -26.81 -13.07 -4.00
C LEU A 149 -25.31 -13.35 -3.97
N TRP A 150 -24.75 -13.72 -2.81
CA TRP A 150 -23.37 -14.19 -2.71
C TRP A 150 -23.07 -15.30 -3.71
N ASP A 151 -23.99 -16.23 -3.95
CA ASP A 151 -23.76 -17.32 -4.89
C ASP A 151 -23.67 -16.81 -6.34
N MET A 152 -24.44 -15.78 -6.70
CA MET A 152 -24.34 -15.14 -8.02
C MET A 152 -23.01 -14.40 -8.19
N PHE A 153 -22.60 -13.63 -7.18
CA PHE A 153 -21.31 -12.94 -7.22
C PHE A 153 -20.16 -13.93 -7.25
N PHE A 154 -20.17 -14.96 -6.39
CA PHE A 154 -19.13 -15.99 -6.36
C PHE A 154 -19.15 -16.88 -7.61
N ALA A 155 -20.30 -17.16 -8.22
CA ALA A 155 -20.39 -17.82 -9.51
C ALA A 155 -19.80 -16.95 -10.63
N ALA A 156 -20.07 -15.65 -10.63
CA ALA A 156 -19.43 -14.70 -11.54
C ALA A 156 -17.91 -14.62 -11.31
N PHE A 157 -17.45 -14.70 -10.05
CA PHE A 157 -16.02 -14.78 -9.73
C PHE A 157 -15.38 -16.13 -10.11
N ARG A 158 -16.14 -17.24 -10.14
CA ARG A 158 -15.65 -18.51 -10.71
C ARG A 158 -15.41 -18.42 -12.22
N VAL A 159 -16.14 -17.54 -12.92
CA VAL A 159 -15.88 -17.22 -14.34
C VAL A 159 -14.64 -16.34 -14.49
N LEU A 160 -14.30 -15.55 -13.45
CA LEU A 160 -13.11 -14.71 -13.44
C LEU A 160 -11.86 -15.57 -13.21
N ASP A 161 -11.35 -16.14 -14.30
CA ASP A 161 -10.15 -16.97 -14.29
C ASP A 161 -8.88 -16.09 -14.25
N VAL A 162 -8.65 -15.47 -13.07
CA VAL A 162 -7.47 -14.63 -12.85
C VAL A 162 -6.30 -15.51 -12.47
N HIS A 163 -5.42 -15.68 -13.42
CA HIS A 163 -4.39 -16.68 -13.41
C HIS A 163 -3.10 -15.97 -13.77
N ILE A 164 -2.24 -15.80 -12.77
CA ILE A 164 -0.97 -15.08 -12.91
C ILE A 164 0.17 -16.07 -12.62
N SER A 165 1.19 -16.04 -13.46
CA SER A 165 2.38 -16.87 -13.26
C SER A 165 3.23 -16.36 -12.10
N ALA A 166 4.04 -17.24 -11.51
CA ALA A 166 4.94 -16.88 -10.41
C ALA A 166 5.88 -15.71 -10.79
N ALA A 167 6.43 -15.76 -12.01
CA ALA A 167 7.26 -14.70 -12.57
C ALA A 167 6.46 -13.40 -12.81
N GLY A 168 5.18 -13.50 -13.18
CA GLY A 168 4.28 -12.34 -13.32
C GLY A 168 4.09 -11.61 -12.00
N TYR A 169 3.83 -12.34 -10.91
CA TYR A 169 3.76 -11.77 -9.57
C TYR A 169 5.07 -11.09 -9.16
N LEU A 170 6.21 -11.76 -9.38
CA LEU A 170 7.52 -11.19 -9.06
C LEU A 170 7.80 -9.92 -9.86
N GLY A 171 7.60 -9.96 -11.18
CA GLY A 171 7.90 -8.83 -12.06
C GLY A 171 7.13 -7.57 -11.68
N ILE A 172 5.81 -7.70 -11.47
CA ILE A 172 4.98 -6.58 -11.05
C ILE A 172 5.37 -6.10 -9.64
N SER A 173 5.63 -7.02 -8.71
CA SER A 173 5.98 -6.67 -7.33
C SER A 173 7.33 -5.98 -7.23
N PHE A 174 8.35 -6.42 -7.99
CA PHE A 174 9.64 -5.75 -8.05
C PHE A 174 9.54 -4.36 -8.64
N PHE A 175 8.78 -4.19 -9.72
CA PHE A 175 8.55 -2.88 -10.31
C PHE A 175 7.88 -1.92 -9.32
N LEU A 176 6.82 -2.37 -8.64
CA LEU A 176 6.12 -1.58 -7.64
C LEU A 176 6.97 -1.27 -6.41
N LEU A 177 7.75 -2.24 -5.92
CA LEU A 177 8.70 -2.03 -4.83
C LEU A 177 9.75 -0.98 -5.22
N PHE A 178 10.32 -1.08 -6.42
CA PHE A 178 11.30 -0.12 -6.92
C PHE A 178 10.70 1.28 -6.99
N LEU A 179 9.51 1.44 -7.57
CA LEU A 179 8.82 2.73 -7.64
C LEU A 179 8.51 3.27 -6.24
N TRP A 180 8.12 2.40 -5.32
CA TRP A 180 7.86 2.75 -3.93
C TRP A 180 9.14 3.24 -3.22
N LEU A 181 10.25 2.54 -3.40
CA LEU A 181 11.55 2.93 -2.84
C LEU A 181 12.04 4.26 -3.41
N VAL A 182 11.96 4.46 -4.73
CA VAL A 182 12.32 5.72 -5.38
C VAL A 182 11.47 6.86 -4.84
N THR A 183 10.15 6.65 -4.70
CA THR A 183 9.26 7.67 -4.17
C THR A 183 9.58 7.99 -2.72
N PHE A 184 9.67 6.97 -1.87
CA PHE A 184 9.91 7.13 -0.44
C PHE A 184 11.29 7.76 -0.14
N PHE A 185 12.35 7.31 -0.81
CA PHE A 185 13.71 7.78 -0.52
C PHE A 185 14.13 9.03 -1.30
N LEU A 186 13.57 9.28 -2.49
CA LEU A 186 14.01 10.40 -3.34
C LEU A 186 12.95 11.48 -3.53
N TYR A 187 11.68 11.10 -3.72
CA TYR A 187 10.61 12.05 -3.98
C TYR A 187 10.09 12.69 -2.70
N ASP A 188 9.68 11.89 -1.71
CA ASP A 188 9.06 12.36 -0.47
C ASP A 188 10.04 13.24 0.35
N ARG A 189 11.35 13.00 0.24
CA ARG A 189 12.38 13.82 0.92
C ARG A 189 12.52 15.25 0.39
N ARG A 190 11.84 15.60 -0.70
CA ARG A 190 11.92 16.94 -1.32
C ARG A 190 11.07 17.98 -0.60
N GLU A 191 9.99 17.54 0.05
CA GLU A 191 9.06 18.40 0.80
C GLU A 191 9.33 18.25 2.29
N TYR A 192 9.90 19.28 2.90
CA TYR A 192 10.23 19.24 4.32
C TYR A 192 10.06 20.59 5.01
N MET A 193 9.80 20.51 6.32
CA MET A 193 9.80 21.64 7.23
C MET A 193 10.80 21.41 8.35
N ILE A 194 11.55 22.44 8.71
CA ILE A 194 12.49 22.41 9.83
C ILE A 194 11.99 23.38 10.89
N PHE A 195 11.57 22.83 12.03
CA PHE A 195 11.23 23.59 13.22
C PHE A 195 12.50 23.80 14.05
N SER A 196 12.88 25.06 14.27
CA SER A 196 13.96 25.47 15.17
C SER A 196 13.39 26.34 16.30
N ARG A 197 14.20 26.63 17.33
CA ARG A 197 13.80 27.51 18.43
C ARG A 197 13.59 28.95 17.94
N GLY A 198 12.36 29.29 17.57
CA GLY A 198 11.96 30.65 17.17
C GLY A 198 11.79 30.88 15.67
N GLN A 199 12.16 29.90 14.84
CA GLN A 199 11.99 29.99 13.38
C GLN A 199 11.48 28.67 12.82
N LEU A 200 10.58 28.77 11.85
CA LEU A 200 10.13 27.68 11.01
C LEU A 200 10.69 27.91 9.61
N ARG A 201 11.48 26.96 9.11
CA ARG A 201 11.96 26.96 7.72
C ARG A 201 11.13 25.99 6.91
N VAL A 202 10.50 26.48 5.85
CA VAL A 202 9.57 25.70 5.02
C VAL A 202 10.10 25.61 3.59
N ARG A 203 10.14 24.37 3.07
CA ARG A 203 10.44 24.09 1.66
C ARG A 203 9.38 23.15 1.09
N LEU A 204 8.49 23.71 0.27
CA LEU A 204 7.32 22.99 -0.28
C LEU A 204 7.52 22.47 -1.70
N ALA A 205 8.54 22.94 -2.43
CA ALA A 205 8.77 22.52 -3.80
C ALA A 205 10.24 22.68 -4.20
N VAL A 206 10.68 21.83 -5.13
CA VAL A 206 12.01 21.93 -5.75
C VAL A 206 12.08 23.22 -6.57
N GLY A 207 13.06 24.08 -6.28
CA GLY A 207 13.27 25.36 -6.96
C GLY A 207 12.52 26.55 -6.33
N VAL A 208 11.58 26.32 -5.43
CA VAL A 208 10.98 27.39 -4.62
C VAL A 208 11.90 27.68 -3.44
N GLY A 209 12.29 28.95 -3.30
CA GLY A 209 13.17 29.41 -2.23
C GLY A 209 12.69 29.01 -0.84
N GLU A 210 13.62 28.97 0.11
CA GLU A 210 13.31 28.64 1.50
C GLU A 210 12.60 29.82 2.18
N MET A 211 11.38 29.59 2.68
CA MET A 211 10.64 30.60 3.43
C MET A 211 10.90 30.42 4.92
N VAL A 212 11.21 31.51 5.62
CA VAL A 212 11.44 31.52 7.07
C VAL A 212 10.33 32.30 7.74
N PHE A 213 9.63 31.65 8.66
CA PHE A 213 8.57 32.24 9.47
C PHE A 213 9.01 32.31 10.93
N ASP A 214 8.60 33.36 11.64
CA ASP A 214 8.71 33.40 13.10
C ASP A 214 7.66 32.44 13.70
N THR A 215 8.04 31.66 14.71
CA THR A 215 7.12 30.74 15.39
C THR A 215 6.15 31.43 16.36
N ARG A 216 6.20 32.76 16.50
CA ARG A 216 5.36 33.51 17.44
C ARG A 216 3.89 33.45 17.02
N GLY A 217 3.00 33.00 17.92
CA GLY A 217 1.57 32.87 17.65
C GLY A 217 1.22 31.75 16.66
N MET A 218 2.19 30.93 16.27
CA MET A 218 1.98 29.82 15.34
C MET A 218 1.18 28.72 16.03
N VAL A 219 0.16 28.22 15.34
CA VAL A 219 -0.66 27.10 15.82
C VAL A 219 -0.34 25.88 14.96
N VAL A 220 -0.01 24.77 15.63
CA VAL A 220 0.31 23.50 15.01
C VAL A 220 -0.73 22.48 15.45
N GLU A 221 -1.47 21.93 14.49
CA GLU A 221 -2.58 21.01 14.75
C GLU A 221 -2.37 19.70 14.00
N LYS A 222 -2.71 18.59 14.66
CA LYS A 222 -2.82 17.28 14.01
C LYS A 222 -4.22 17.13 13.46
N LYS A 223 -4.35 16.99 12.15
CA LYS A 223 -5.62 16.66 11.50
C LYS A 223 -5.84 15.15 11.56
N ARG A 224 -6.95 14.72 12.17
CA ARG A 224 -7.24 13.31 12.47
C ARG A 224 -8.37 12.79 11.57
N ASP A 225 -8.15 12.81 10.25
CA ASP A 225 -9.25 12.59 9.31
C ASP A 225 -9.31 11.19 8.68
N ALA A 226 -8.31 10.32 8.85
CA ALA A 226 -8.30 8.99 8.25
C ALA A 226 -7.69 7.91 9.17
N LEU A 227 -8.40 7.55 10.25
CA LEU A 227 -7.95 6.55 11.23
C LEU A 227 -7.49 5.24 10.58
N PHE A 228 -8.22 4.71 9.59
CA PHE A 228 -7.87 3.44 8.94
C PHE A 228 -6.57 3.50 8.12
N ARG A 229 -6.44 4.52 7.26
CA ARG A 229 -5.25 4.73 6.42
C ARG A 229 -3.99 4.94 7.26
N HIS A 230 -4.08 5.78 8.28
CA HIS A 230 -2.94 6.15 9.11
C HIS A 230 -2.56 5.08 10.15
N TRP A 231 -3.53 4.34 10.68
CA TRP A 231 -3.29 3.28 11.67
C TRP A 231 -2.86 1.96 11.04
N MET A 232 -3.57 1.48 10.02
CA MET A 232 -3.32 0.14 9.45
C MET A 232 -2.21 0.15 8.40
N LEU A 233 -2.16 1.18 7.55
CA LEU A 233 -1.25 1.21 6.40
C LEU A 233 -0.07 2.17 6.60
N GLY A 234 -0.25 3.20 7.44
CA GLY A 234 0.67 4.33 7.57
C GLY A 234 1.71 4.25 8.68
N PHE A 235 1.79 3.15 9.42
CA PHE A 235 2.69 2.99 10.57
C PHE A 235 2.58 4.13 11.61
N GLY A 236 1.35 4.63 11.84
CA GLY A 236 1.12 5.76 12.75
C GLY A 236 1.50 7.13 12.14
N SER A 237 1.42 7.26 10.81
CA SER A 237 1.50 8.55 10.14
C SER A 237 0.30 9.44 10.49
N GLY A 238 0.35 10.72 10.17
CA GLY A 238 -0.82 11.59 10.23
C GLY A 238 -0.58 12.92 9.57
N ASP A 239 -1.66 13.66 9.36
CA ASP A 239 -1.60 14.93 8.64
C ASP A 239 -1.36 16.06 9.64
N LEU A 240 -0.37 16.91 9.34
CA LEU A 240 0.01 18.06 10.14
C LEU A 240 -0.43 19.34 9.44
N VAL A 241 -1.10 20.22 10.18
CA VAL A 241 -1.48 21.54 9.71
C VAL A 241 -0.76 22.58 10.54
N VAL A 242 -0.08 23.50 9.85
CA VAL A 242 0.69 24.58 10.47
C VAL A 242 0.10 25.90 10.02
N ASN A 243 -0.46 26.64 10.98
CA ASN A 243 -0.99 27.97 10.74
C ASN A 243 0.03 29.00 11.26
N THR A 244 0.65 29.74 10.33
CA THR A 244 1.57 30.83 10.66
C THR A 244 0.79 32.06 11.13
N ALA A 245 1.36 32.85 12.05
CA ALA A 245 0.77 34.09 12.55
C ALA A 245 1.56 35.32 12.11
N GLY A 246 0.92 36.49 12.13
CA GLY A 246 1.48 37.77 11.70
C GLY A 246 0.76 38.35 10.48
N THR A 247 1.43 39.26 9.75
CA THR A 247 0.88 39.97 8.58
C THR A 247 0.67 39.10 7.34
N ASN A 248 1.26 37.91 7.28
CA ASN A 248 1.11 36.95 6.19
C ASN A 248 0.71 35.57 6.74
N THR A 249 -0.52 35.46 7.23
CA THR A 249 -1.11 34.18 7.66
C THR A 249 -1.20 33.22 6.47
N ARG A 250 -0.36 32.18 6.50
CA ARG A 250 -0.41 31.05 5.57
C ARG A 250 -0.64 29.76 6.34
N GLN A 251 -1.55 28.95 5.81
CA GLN A 251 -1.75 27.57 6.25
C GLN A 251 -0.91 26.65 5.39
N PHE A 252 -0.09 25.82 6.03
CA PHE A 252 0.64 24.75 5.38
C PHE A 252 0.10 23.40 5.83
N GLN A 253 -0.14 22.51 4.86
CA GLN A 253 -0.60 21.16 5.12
C GLN A 253 0.52 20.19 4.73
N MET A 254 0.91 19.36 5.69
CA MET A 254 1.96 18.34 5.57
C MET A 254 1.29 16.98 5.74
N PRO A 255 0.88 16.32 4.64
CA PRO A 255 0.23 15.02 4.71
C PRO A 255 1.21 13.90 5.11
N ASN A 256 0.67 12.84 5.71
CA ASN A 256 1.37 11.57 5.94
C ASN A 256 2.73 11.70 6.66
N VAL A 257 2.80 12.56 7.68
CA VAL A 257 4.01 12.71 8.50
C VAL A 257 4.17 11.48 9.39
N LEU A 258 5.29 10.78 9.27
CA LEU A 258 5.60 9.62 10.10
C LEU A 258 5.77 10.00 11.57
N ARG A 259 5.20 9.17 12.46
CA ARG A 259 5.29 9.33 13.93
C ARG A 259 4.91 10.73 14.39
N ILE A 260 3.82 11.25 13.84
CA ILE A 260 3.39 12.64 14.06
C ILE A 260 3.22 12.98 15.55
N ASP A 261 2.76 12.04 16.37
CA ASP A 261 2.54 12.29 17.81
C ASP A 261 3.84 12.65 18.55
N HIS A 262 4.93 11.95 18.25
CA HIS A 262 6.24 12.26 18.82
C HIS A 262 6.78 13.60 18.31
N ARG A 263 6.60 13.89 17.01
CA ARG A 263 7.03 15.16 16.40
C ARG A 263 6.26 16.34 16.96
N LEU A 264 4.95 16.21 17.11
CA LEU A 264 4.07 17.23 17.67
C LEU A 264 4.43 17.54 19.13
N ALA A 265 4.69 16.52 19.95
CA ALA A 265 5.13 16.70 21.33
C ALA A 265 6.42 17.53 21.42
N LEU A 266 7.42 17.23 20.57
CA LEU A 266 8.67 18.00 20.51
C LEU A 266 8.44 19.44 20.07
N ILE A 267 7.58 19.68 19.07
CA ILE A 267 7.26 21.03 18.59
C ILE A 267 6.56 21.84 19.69
N HIS A 268 5.60 21.25 20.40
CA HIS A 268 4.94 21.94 21.53
C HIS A 268 5.92 22.33 22.62
N THR A 269 6.86 21.44 22.98
CA THR A 269 7.93 21.78 23.94
C THR A 269 8.77 22.95 23.45
N MET A 270 9.15 22.98 22.17
CA MET A 270 9.93 24.10 21.59
C MET A 270 9.17 25.42 21.55
N LEU A 271 7.86 25.40 21.35
CA LEU A 271 7.02 26.60 21.37
C LEU A 271 6.87 27.14 22.80
N GLN A 272 6.63 26.27 23.77
CA GLN A 272 6.48 26.63 25.19
C GLN A 272 7.78 27.16 25.82
N GLU A 273 8.94 26.54 25.55
CA GLU A 273 10.23 27.01 26.07
C GLU A 273 10.53 28.46 25.68
N ARG A 274 10.08 28.89 24.49
CA ARG A 274 10.32 30.27 24.03
C ARG A 274 9.44 31.29 24.75
N GLU A 275 8.20 30.95 25.08
CA GLU A 275 7.31 31.84 25.82
C GLU A 275 7.87 32.12 27.22
N VAL A 276 8.45 31.11 27.88
CA VAL A 276 9.04 31.24 29.22
C VAL A 276 10.32 32.09 29.21
N VAL A 277 11.20 31.95 28.22
CA VAL A 277 12.47 32.70 28.15
C VAL A 277 12.27 34.22 27.94
N LYS A 278 11.10 34.65 27.44
CA LYS A 278 10.78 36.07 27.26
C LYS A 278 9.90 36.66 28.36
N GLY A 279 9.40 35.84 29.28
CA GLY A 279 8.58 36.26 30.42
C GLY A 279 9.37 36.58 31.69
N VAL A 280 10.71 36.59 31.61
CA VAL A 280 11.65 36.95 32.68
C VAL A 280 12.40 38.21 32.29
#